data_AF-A0A6C0ATZ5-F1
#
_entry.id   AF-A0A6C0ATZ5-F1
#
_cell.length_a   1.000
_cell.length_b   1.000
_cell.length_c   1.000
_cell.angle_alpha   90.00
_cell.angle_beta   90.00
_cell.angle_gamma   90.00
#
_symmetry.space_group_name_H-M   'P 1'
#
loop_
_entity.id
_entity.type
_entity.pdbx_description
1 polymer ?
#
loop_
_entity_poly.entity_id
_entity_poly.type
_entity_poly.pdbx_seq_one_letter_code
_entity_poly.pdbx_strand_id
1 'polypeptide(L)'
;MIRIDFIFSYWIFAWFILYLVFPDKITSPLLAFIIAAVINLCETFYFIIAKVPVTRIIKYIIMILIAKVVPIVVIWYNYNKKINTYNDMTKILFLFVIYNIYLSINNTNVITINKKIVQSIERGDNETPFMYITDKITH
;
A
#
# COMPACT_ATOMS: atom_id res chain seq x y z
N MET A 1 -14.84 -7.84 -4.60
CA MET A 1 -13.55 -7.26 -5.02
C MET A 1 -13.53 -5.77 -4.70
N ILE A 2 -12.51 -5.33 -3.97
CA ILE A 2 -12.35 -3.91 -3.62
C ILE A 2 -11.77 -3.16 -4.82
N ARG A 3 -12.37 -2.01 -5.15
CA ARG A 3 -11.86 -1.11 -6.20
C ARG A 3 -10.43 -0.66 -5.89
N ILE A 4 -9.53 -0.79 -6.87
CA ILE A 4 -8.08 -0.52 -6.72
C ILE A 4 -7.83 0.91 -6.25
N ASP A 5 -8.57 1.85 -6.82
CA ASP A 5 -8.53 3.27 -6.51
C ASP A 5 -8.99 3.61 -5.09
N PHE A 6 -9.70 2.71 -4.40
CA PHE A 6 -10.08 2.89 -3.01
C PHE A 6 -8.98 2.50 -2.03
N ILE A 7 -7.87 1.92 -2.49
CA ILE A 7 -6.79 1.44 -1.64
C ILE A 7 -5.63 2.45 -1.69
N PHE A 8 -5.35 3.11 -0.56
CA PHE A 8 -4.35 4.18 -0.48
C PHE A 8 -2.94 3.77 -0.97
N SER A 9 -2.57 2.50 -0.81
CA SER A 9 -1.29 1.98 -1.32
C SER A 9 -1.12 2.17 -2.84
N TYR A 10 -2.20 2.14 -3.63
CA TYR A 10 -2.13 2.40 -5.07
C TYR A 10 -1.98 3.88 -5.41
N TRP A 11 -2.44 4.80 -4.54
CA TRP A 11 -2.17 6.23 -4.70
C TRP A 11 -0.69 6.54 -4.48
N ILE A 12 -0.08 5.91 -3.47
CA ILE A 12 1.38 5.98 -3.25
C ILE A 12 2.12 5.38 -4.46
N PHE A 13 1.61 4.29 -5.03
CA PHE A 13 2.19 3.68 -6.22
C PHE A 13 2.05 4.58 -7.47
N ALA A 14 0.93 5.26 -7.67
CA ALA A 14 0.78 6.24 -8.74
C ALA A 14 1.76 7.41 -8.58
N TRP A 15 1.94 7.90 -7.35
CA TRP A 15 2.96 8.92 -7.04
C TRP A 15 4.38 8.41 -7.36
N PHE A 16 4.68 7.14 -7.08
CA PHE A 16 5.94 6.51 -7.49
C PHE A 16 6.15 6.47 -8.99
N ILE A 17 5.15 6.10 -9.78
CA ILE A 17 5.27 6.14 -11.24
C ILE A 17 5.53 7.57 -11.72
N LEU A 18 4.81 8.57 -11.20
CA LEU A 18 5.07 9.98 -11.53
C LEU A 18 6.49 10.41 -11.15
N TYR A 19 7.00 9.95 -10.01
CA TYR A 19 8.37 10.20 -9.57
C TYR A 19 9.40 9.56 -10.50
N LEU A 20 9.19 8.34 -10.99
CA LEU A 20 10.11 7.69 -11.94
C LEU A 20 10.19 8.45 -13.27
N VAL A 21 9.07 8.99 -13.75
CA VAL A 21 9.02 9.75 -15.01
C VAL A 21 9.61 11.16 -14.85
N PHE A 22 9.42 11.77 -13.68
CA PHE A 22 9.83 13.16 -13.42
C PHE A 22 10.60 13.30 -12.09
N PRO A 23 11.76 12.65 -11.93
CA PRO A 23 12.45 12.51 -10.63
C PRO A 23 12.98 13.83 -10.07
N ASP A 24 13.19 14.84 -10.92
CA ASP A 24 13.66 16.17 -10.50
C ASP A 24 12.52 17.14 -10.19
N LYS A 25 11.29 16.83 -10.61
CA LYS A 25 10.11 17.70 -10.42
C LYS A 25 9.18 17.21 -9.33
N ILE A 26 9.17 15.90 -9.08
CA ILE A 26 8.27 15.25 -8.14
C ILE A 26 9.05 14.89 -6.88
N THR A 27 8.48 15.17 -5.72
CA THR A 27 9.07 14.75 -4.44
C THR A 27 9.08 13.22 -4.34
N SER A 28 10.15 12.66 -3.77
CA SER A 28 10.30 11.22 -3.60
C SER A 28 9.20 10.64 -2.68
N PRO A 29 8.50 9.57 -3.08
CA PRO A 29 7.54 8.86 -2.22
C PRO A 29 8.21 7.88 -1.24
N LEU A 30 9.54 7.91 -1.10
CA LEU A 30 10.30 6.96 -0.26
C LEU A 30 9.73 6.86 1.16
N LEU A 31 9.51 8.00 1.82
CA LEU A 31 8.96 8.03 3.17
C LEU A 31 7.55 7.43 3.23
N ALA A 32 6.73 7.65 2.21
CA ALA A 32 5.38 7.09 2.12
C ALA A 32 5.40 5.57 2.03
N PHE A 33 6.34 5.01 1.26
CA PHE A 33 6.53 3.57 1.19
C PHE A 33 7.07 2.98 2.49
N ILE A 34 8.02 3.65 3.16
CA ILE A 34 8.55 3.20 4.46
C ILE A 34 7.42 3.16 5.50
N ILE A 35 6.63 4.22 5.64
CA ILE A 35 5.49 4.26 6.57
C ILE A 35 4.50 3.14 6.25
N ALA A 36 4.16 2.96 4.97
CA ALA A 36 3.24 1.90 4.58
C ALA A 36 3.82 0.49 4.87
N ALA A 37 5.11 0.25 4.63
CA ALA A 37 5.76 -1.01 4.98
C ALA A 37 5.70 -1.28 6.49
N VAL A 38 5.89 -0.26 7.33
CA VAL A 38 5.77 -0.36 8.79
C VAL A 38 4.33 -0.71 9.21
N ILE A 39 3.32 -0.06 8.63
CA ILE A 39 1.90 -0.37 8.91
C ILE A 39 1.59 -1.82 8.53
N ASN A 40 2.00 -2.25 7.34
CA ASN A 40 1.80 -3.61 6.85
C ASN A 40 2.55 -4.66 7.71
N LEU A 41 3.69 -4.29 8.30
CA LEU A 41 4.37 -5.14 9.27
C LEU A 41 3.54 -5.29 10.55
N CYS A 42 2.95 -4.22 11.07
CA CYS A 42 2.02 -4.27 12.20
C CYS A 42 0.78 -5.13 11.89
N GLU A 43 0.22 -5.02 10.68
CA GLU A 43 -0.89 -5.87 10.21
C GLU A 43 -0.49 -7.35 10.15
N THR A 44 0.75 -7.64 9.73
CA THR A 44 1.27 -9.02 9.72
C THR A 44 1.31 -9.61 11.14
N PHE A 45 1.79 -8.85 12.12
CA PHE A 45 1.75 -9.28 13.53
C PHE A 45 0.33 -9.50 14.03
N TYR A 46 -0.61 -8.61 13.64
CA TYR A 46 -2.01 -8.79 13.94
C TYR A 46 -2.57 -10.11 13.37
N PHE A 47 -2.27 -10.47 12.12
CA PHE A 47 -2.71 -11.73 11.52
C PHE A 47 -2.16 -12.97 12.22
N ILE A 48 -0.91 -12.90 12.72
CA ILE A 48 -0.31 -13.97 13.53
C ILE A 48 -1.10 -14.16 14.84
N ILE A 49 -1.41 -13.07 15.54
CA ILE A 49 -2.19 -13.10 16.79
C ILE A 49 -3.61 -13.60 16.53
N ALA A 50 -4.23 -13.19 15.41
CA ALA A 50 -5.55 -13.60 14.97
C ALA A 50 -5.61 -15.05 14.43
N LYS A 51 -4.49 -15.78 14.43
CA LYS A 51 -4.38 -17.18 13.96
C LYS A 51 -4.85 -17.38 12.51
N VAL A 52 -4.61 -16.39 11.65
CA VAL A 52 -4.86 -16.51 10.21
C VAL A 52 -3.98 -17.64 9.63
N PRO A 53 -4.49 -18.48 8.70
CA PRO A 53 -3.71 -19.55 8.09
C PRO A 53 -2.37 -19.06 7.50
N VAL A 54 -1.28 -19.76 7.81
CA VAL A 54 0.09 -19.39 7.42
C VAL A 54 0.23 -19.15 5.92
N THR A 55 -0.46 -19.95 5.09
CA THR A 55 -0.46 -19.78 3.63
C THR A 55 -0.95 -18.40 3.18
N ARG A 56 -1.94 -17.83 3.86
CA ARG A 56 -2.47 -16.49 3.55
C ARG A 56 -1.53 -15.40 4.03
N ILE A 57 -0.92 -15.58 5.20
CA ILE A 57 0.11 -14.66 5.72
C ILE A 57 1.29 -14.60 4.76
N ILE A 58 1.75 -15.74 4.23
CA ILE A 58 2.83 -15.79 3.23
C ILE A 58 2.44 -15.03 1.96
N LYS A 59 1.25 -15.26 1.40
CA LYS A 59 0.75 -14.51 0.22
C LYS A 59 0.73 -13.01 0.48
N TYR A 60 0.26 -12.60 1.65
CA TYR A 60 0.23 -11.19 2.07
C TYR A 60 1.64 -10.59 2.19
N ILE A 61 2.60 -11.31 2.78
CA ILE A 61 4.01 -10.87 2.86
C ILE A 61 4.60 -10.71 1.45
N ILE A 62 4.40 -11.68 0.54
CA ILE A 62 4.87 -11.58 -0.85
C ILE A 62 4.30 -10.34 -1.53
N MET A 63 3.01 -10.07 -1.35
CA MET A 63 2.36 -8.86 -1.86
C MET A 63 3.04 -7.60 -1.32
N ILE A 64 3.33 -7.52 -0.02
CA ILE A 64 4.02 -6.36 0.59
C ILE A 64 5.40 -6.17 -0.01
N LEU A 65 6.17 -7.26 -0.15
CA LEU A 65 7.52 -7.21 -0.73
C LEU A 65 7.50 -6.60 -2.13
N ILE A 66 6.59 -7.06 -2.98
CA ILE A 66 6.45 -6.56 -4.35
C ILE A 66 5.92 -5.11 -4.37
N ALA A 67 4.86 -4.82 -3.61
CA ALA A 67 4.17 -3.54 -3.68
C ALA A 67 4.89 -2.40 -2.94
N LYS A 68 5.76 -2.71 -1.97
CA LYS A 68 6.42 -1.71 -1.10
C LYS A 68 7.94 -1.81 -1.13
N VAL A 69 8.51 -3.00 -0.93
CA VAL A 69 9.97 -3.15 -0.81
C VAL A 69 10.66 -2.91 -2.14
N VAL A 70 10.10 -3.40 -3.26
CA VAL A 70 10.66 -3.13 -4.59
C VAL A 70 10.73 -1.62 -4.89
N PRO A 71 9.65 -0.82 -4.75
CA PRO A 71 9.73 0.63 -4.89
C PRO A 71 10.77 1.30 -3.98
N ILE A 72 10.88 0.87 -2.71
CA ILE A 72 11.89 1.40 -1.77
C ILE A 72 13.30 1.18 -2.33
N VAL A 73 13.61 -0.05 -2.75
CA VAL A 73 14.93 -0.41 -3.29
C VAL A 73 15.23 0.38 -4.56
N VAL A 74 14.27 0.51 -5.47
CA VAL A 74 14.42 1.29 -6.71
C VAL A 74 14.74 2.74 -6.40
N ILE A 75 14.01 3.38 -5.49
CA ILE A 75 14.26 4.78 -5.12
C ILE A 75 15.63 4.94 -4.46
N TRP A 76 15.95 4.05 -3.52
CA TRP A 76 17.19 4.10 -2.74
C TRP A 76 18.42 3.93 -3.64
N TYR A 77 18.43 2.90 -4.47
CA TYR A 77 19.61 2.55 -5.28
C TYR A 77 19.80 3.51 -6.46
N ASN A 78 18.73 3.88 -7.17
CA ASN A 78 18.86 4.65 -8.41
C ASN A 78 18.92 6.17 -8.20
N TYR A 79 18.35 6.69 -7.11
CA TYR A 79 18.22 8.13 -6.92
C TYR A 79 18.93 8.66 -5.66
N ASN A 80 19.42 7.78 -4.78
CA ASN A 80 20.16 8.09 -3.55
C ASN A 80 19.58 9.29 -2.77
N LYS A 81 18.25 9.39 -2.72
CA LYS A 81 17.57 10.57 -2.15
C LYS A 81 17.58 10.50 -0.64
N LYS A 82 18.00 11.61 -0.02
CA LYS A 82 17.85 11.82 1.42
C LYS A 82 16.38 12.11 1.73
N ILE A 83 15.87 11.50 2.79
CA ILE A 83 14.54 11.79 3.32
C ILE A 83 14.56 13.20 3.93
N ASN A 84 13.63 14.06 3.50
CA ASN A 84 13.37 15.33 4.16
C ASN A 84 12.04 15.22 4.88
N THR A 85 12.11 14.81 6.15
CA THR A 85 10.94 14.42 6.93
C THR A 85 9.82 15.45 6.90
N TYR A 86 10.14 16.75 7.03
CA TYR A 86 9.11 17.79 7.03
C TYR A 86 8.41 17.89 5.67
N ASN A 87 9.16 18.09 4.60
CA ASN A 87 8.58 18.24 3.26
C ASN A 87 7.84 16.95 2.84
N ASP A 88 8.46 15.79 3.04
CA ASP A 88 7.88 14.51 2.63
C ASP A 88 6.57 14.24 3.39
N MET A 89 6.53 14.53 4.70
CA MET A 89 5.31 14.39 5.49
C MET A 89 4.20 15.34 5.02
N THR A 90 4.52 16.57 4.62
CA THR A 90 3.51 17.48 4.07
C THR A 90 2.92 16.95 2.75
N LYS A 91 3.72 16.34 1.88
CA LYS A 91 3.23 15.72 0.63
C LYS A 91 2.37 14.49 0.89
N ILE A 92 2.77 13.65 1.84
CA ILE A 92 1.99 12.49 2.28
C ILE A 92 0.64 12.93 2.83
N LEU A 93 0.64 13.93 3.73
CA LEU A 93 -0.58 14.45 4.32
C LEU A 93 -1.50 15.06 3.27
N PHE A 94 -0.94 15.85 2.35
CA PHE A 94 -1.70 16.43 1.24
C PHE A 94 -2.35 15.36 0.37
N LEU A 95 -1.60 14.33 -0.02
CA LEU A 95 -2.13 13.20 -0.79
C LEU A 95 -3.21 12.45 0.00
N PHE A 96 -3.02 12.25 1.30
CA PHE A 96 -3.99 11.59 2.16
C PHE A 96 -5.30 12.38 2.30
N VAL A 97 -5.23 13.71 2.38
CA VAL A 97 -6.43 14.57 2.38
C VAL A 97 -7.20 14.44 1.06
N ILE A 98 -6.52 14.53 -0.09
CA ILE A 98 -7.15 14.34 -1.40
C ILE A 98 -7.82 12.96 -1.49
N TYR A 99 -7.11 11.92 -1.05
CA TYR A 99 -7.64 10.56 -1.02
C TYR A 99 -8.91 10.45 -0.17
N ASN A 100 -8.96 11.05 1.02
CA ASN A 100 -10.16 11.01 1.85
C ASN A 100 -11.34 11.79 1.24
N ILE A 101 -11.07 12.93 0.59
CA ILE A 101 -12.10 13.66 -0.17
C ILE A 101 -12.65 12.77 -1.30
N TYR A 102 -11.76 12.09 -2.04
CA TYR A 102 -12.15 11.16 -3.09
C TYR A 102 -13.03 10.02 -2.57
N LEU A 103 -12.67 9.40 -1.45
CA LEU A 103 -13.49 8.37 -0.82
C LEU A 103 -14.84 8.90 -0.36
N SER A 104 -14.87 10.11 0.21
CA SER A 104 -16.11 10.75 0.67
C SER A 104 -17.08 11.01 -0.49
N ILE A 105 -16.60 11.46 -1.65
CA ILE A 105 -17.41 11.62 -2.87
C ILE A 105 -17.99 10.26 -3.33
N ASN A 106 -17.27 9.17 -3.07
CA ASN A 106 -17.70 7.81 -3.38
C ASN A 106 -18.49 7.13 -2.24
N ASN A 107 -18.99 7.89 -1.26
CA ASN A 107 -19.77 7.39 -0.12
C ASN A 107 -19.09 6.27 0.69
N THR A 108 -17.76 6.33 0.81
CA THR A 108 -16.95 5.39 1.60
C THR A 108 -15.92 6.16 2.42
N ASN A 109 -15.18 5.46 3.28
CA ASN A 109 -14.10 6.05 4.07
C ASN A 109 -12.96 5.04 4.29
N VAL A 110 -11.80 5.55 4.73
CA VAL A 110 -10.58 4.75 4.89
C VAL A 110 -10.76 3.59 5.89
N ILE A 111 -11.55 3.80 6.95
CA ILE A 111 -11.80 2.79 7.98
C ILE A 111 -12.60 1.62 7.38
N THR A 112 -13.65 1.93 6.62
CA THR A 112 -14.48 0.93 5.94
C THR A 112 -13.67 0.13 4.92
N ILE A 113 -12.80 0.80 4.15
CA ILE A 113 -11.94 0.10 3.18
C ILE A 113 -10.93 -0.81 3.88
N ASN A 114 -10.20 -0.30 4.88
CA ASN A 114 -9.21 -1.12 5.61
C ASN A 114 -9.87 -2.30 6.32
N LYS A 115 -11.05 -2.11 6.92
CA LYS A 115 -11.81 -3.21 7.52
C LYS A 115 -12.15 -4.30 6.51
N LYS A 116 -12.55 -3.92 5.28
CA LYS A 116 -12.82 -4.89 4.21
C LYS A 116 -11.56 -5.65 3.79
N ILE A 117 -10.41 -4.98 3.66
CA ILE A 117 -9.13 -5.61 3.32
C ILE A 117 -8.72 -6.63 4.41
N VAL A 118 -8.77 -6.23 5.68
CA VAL A 118 -8.42 -7.13 6.81
C VAL A 118 -9.36 -8.33 6.82
N GLN A 119 -10.67 -8.10 6.74
CA GLN A 119 -11.66 -9.18 6.71
C GLN A 119 -11.49 -10.12 5.51
N SER A 120 -11.10 -9.59 4.35
CA SER A 120 -10.89 -10.41 3.15
C SER A 120 -9.71 -11.36 3.35
N ILE A 121 -8.63 -10.90 3.98
CA ILE A 121 -7.45 -11.72 4.31
C ILE A 121 -7.80 -12.77 5.38
N GLU A 122 -8.52 -12.38 6.43
CA GLU A 122 -8.95 -13.29 7.50
C GLU A 122 -9.87 -14.40 6.98
N ARG A 123 -10.82 -14.06 6.10
CA ARG A 123 -11.78 -15.02 5.52
C ARG A 123 -11.18 -15.82 4.37
N GLY A 124 -10.16 -15.28 3.70
CA GLY A 124 -9.61 -15.83 2.47
C GLY A 124 -10.46 -15.49 1.25
N ASP A 125 -11.35 -14.50 1.40
CA ASP A 125 -12.05 -13.89 0.29
C ASP A 125 -10.98 -13.06 -0.42
N ASN A 126 -10.47 -13.51 -1.58
CA ASN A 126 -9.36 -12.87 -2.29
C ASN A 126 -9.79 -11.56 -2.96
N GLU A 127 -10.31 -10.62 -2.17
CA GLU A 127 -10.94 -9.39 -2.66
C GLU A 127 -9.92 -8.31 -3.01
N THR A 128 -8.65 -8.48 -2.61
CA THR A 128 -7.57 -7.59 -3.02
C THR A 128 -7.08 -7.96 -4.43
N PRO A 129 -6.78 -6.97 -5.29
CA PRO A 129 -6.46 -7.23 -6.69
C PRO A 129 -5.28 -8.18 -6.90
N PHE A 130 -4.24 -8.07 -6.06
CA PHE A 130 -3.08 -8.94 -6.14
C PHE A 130 -3.41 -10.39 -5.74
N MET A 131 -4.12 -10.59 -4.62
CA MET A 131 -4.50 -11.94 -4.18
C MET A 131 -5.42 -12.61 -5.19
N TYR A 132 -6.40 -11.87 -5.73
CA TYR A 132 -7.29 -12.36 -6.78
C TYR A 132 -6.52 -12.93 -7.99
N ILE A 133 -5.48 -12.23 -8.45
CA ILE A 133 -4.64 -12.68 -9.56
C ILE A 133 -3.86 -13.94 -9.19
N THR A 134 -3.25 -13.97 -7.99
CA THR A 134 -2.46 -15.14 -7.57
C THR A 134 -3.30 -16.41 -7.40
N ASP A 135 -4.53 -16.28 -6.88
CA ASP A 135 -5.44 -17.41 -6.71
C ASP A 135 -5.94 -17.95 -8.05
N LYS A 136 -6.11 -17.10 -9.06
CA LYS A 136 -6.48 -17.54 -10.42
C LYS A 136 -5.36 -18.31 -11.14
N ILE A 137 -4.10 -18.15 -10.73
CA ILE A 137 -2.94 -18.83 -11.34
C ILE A 137 -2.64 -20.17 -10.63
N THR A 138 -3.05 -20.30 -9.36
CA THR A 138 -2.78 -21.49 -8.53
C THR A 138 -3.91 -22.51 -8.50
N HIS A 139 -5.02 -22.22 -9.20
CA HIS A 139 -6.14 -23.11 -9.48
C HIS A 139 -6.27 -23.31 -11.00
#